data_AF-A0A9Q9HL87-F1
#
_entry.id   AF-A0A9Q9HL87-F1
#
_cell.length_a   1.000
_cell.length_b   1.000
_cell.length_c   1.000
_cell.angle_alpha   90.00
_cell.angle_beta   90.00
_cell.angle_gamma   90.00
#
_symmetry.space_group_name_H-M   'P 1'
#
loop_
_entity.id
_entity.type
_entity.pdbx_description
1 polymer ?
#
loop_
_entity_poly.entity_id
_entity_poly.type
_entity_poly.pdbx_seq_one_letter_code
_entity_poly.pdbx_strand_id
1 'polypeptide(L)'
;METDWILGLAGGMLVGLGGAVYLLGNGRIMGASGILGGLLDGSGQSTAGERLAFITGVIAMPLLMGLLAGTPETQVTSSATVLIIAGLLVGLGTRMANGCTSGHGVCGVSRLSLRGIAAAAAFMLAGILTLAVLRQVMGVI
;
A
#
# COMPACT_ATOMS: atom_id res chain seq x y z
N MET A 1 9.97 -2.80 26.13
CA MET A 1 10.97 -1.98 25.42
C MET A 1 12.01 -2.81 24.65
N GLU A 2 11.71 -4.04 24.22
CA GLU A 2 12.53 -4.77 23.21
C GLU A 2 11.70 -5.50 22.14
N THR A 3 10.38 -5.49 22.24
CA THR A 3 9.52 -6.28 21.35
C THR A 3 9.20 -5.56 20.04
N ASP A 4 9.31 -4.23 20.00
CA ASP A 4 8.84 -3.41 18.87
C ASP A 4 9.69 -3.61 17.61
N TRP A 5 11.01 -3.72 17.75
CA TRP A 5 11.90 -3.99 16.60
C TRP A 5 11.74 -5.43 16.10
N ILE A 6 11.47 -6.39 16.99
CA ILE A 6 11.20 -7.79 16.63
C ILE A 6 9.89 -7.88 15.84
N LEU A 7 8.83 -7.22 16.31
CA LEU A 7 7.54 -7.16 15.61
C LEU A 7 7.66 -6.43 14.28
N GLY A 8 8.46 -5.37 14.20
CA GLY A 8 8.76 -4.66 12.96
C GLY A 8 9.50 -5.56 11.94
N LEU A 9 10.51 -6.31 12.39
CA LEU A 9 11.24 -7.27 11.56
C LEU A 9 10.33 -8.41 11.09
N ALA A 10 9.54 -8.99 12.01
CA ALA A 10 8.61 -10.06 11.70
C ALA A 10 7.53 -9.61 10.69
N GLY A 11 6.96 -8.42 10.87
CA GLY A 11 6.03 -7.83 9.92
C GLY A 11 6.67 -7.58 8.54
N GLY A 12 7.90 -7.04 8.52
CA GLY A 12 8.68 -6.86 7.30
C GLY A 12 8.95 -8.17 6.56
N MET A 13 9.33 -9.22 7.29
CA MET A 13 9.51 -10.57 6.74
C MET A 13 8.20 -11.12 6.17
N LEU A 14 7.06 -10.97 6.85
CA LEU A 14 5.76 -11.42 6.35
C LEU A 14 5.37 -10.70 5.05
N VAL A 15 5.54 -9.38 4.97
CA VAL A 15 5.25 -8.61 3.75
C VAL A 15 6.20 -9.00 2.62
N GLY A 16 7.50 -9.16 2.91
CA GLY A 16 8.51 -9.59 1.96
C GLY A 16 8.24 -10.99 1.41
N LEU A 17 7.89 -11.94 2.28
CA LEU A 17 7.48 -13.30 1.89
C LEU A 17 6.22 -13.28 1.04
N GLY A 18 5.21 -12.47 1.40
CA GLY A 18 4.01 -12.30 0.58
C GLY A 18 4.34 -11.81 -0.84
N GLY A 19 5.23 -10.82 -0.95
CA GLY A 19 5.72 -10.32 -2.24
C GLY A 19 6.53 -11.36 -3.02
N ALA A 20 7.35 -12.15 -2.33
CA ALA A 20 8.16 -13.22 -2.95
C ALA A 20 7.28 -14.37 -3.46
N VAL A 21 6.29 -14.81 -2.69
CA VAL A 21 5.33 -15.85 -3.10
C VAL A 21 4.55 -15.38 -4.32
N TYR A 22 4.05 -14.14 -4.31
CA TYR A 22 3.31 -13.61 -5.46
C TYR A 22 4.18 -13.50 -6.72
N LEU A 23 5.45 -13.12 -6.56
CA LEU A 23 6.40 -13.08 -7.66
C LEU A 23 6.78 -14.47 -8.18
N LEU A 24 7.16 -15.39 -7.30
CA LEU A 24 7.71 -16.69 -7.67
C LEU A 24 6.59 -17.65 -8.13
N GLY A 25 5.41 -17.56 -7.51
CA GLY A 25 4.25 -18.35 -7.87
C GLY A 25 3.60 -17.89 -9.17
N ASN A 26 3.35 -16.58 -9.31
CA ASN A 26 2.53 -16.06 -10.42
C ASN A 26 3.37 -15.32 -11.47
N GLY A 27 4.69 -15.18 -11.27
CA GLY A 27 5.59 -14.46 -12.17
C GLY A 27 5.38 -12.93 -12.18
N ARG A 28 4.59 -12.38 -11.25
CA ARG A 28 4.11 -11.00 -11.30
C ARG A 28 4.56 -10.19 -10.09
N ILE A 29 4.77 -8.90 -10.30
CA ILE A 29 5.14 -7.98 -9.22
C ILE A 29 3.91 -7.69 -8.35
N MET A 30 4.06 -7.80 -7.02
CA MET A 30 3.01 -7.48 -6.05
C MET A 30 2.72 -5.98 -6.04
N GLY A 31 1.56 -5.56 -6.54
CA GLY A 31 1.16 -4.15 -6.60
C GLY A 31 -0.35 -3.98 -6.43
N ALA A 32 -0.80 -3.44 -5.29
CA ALA A 32 -2.22 -3.31 -4.96
C ALA A 32 -3.01 -2.53 -6.03
N SER A 33 -2.54 -1.33 -6.42
CA SER A 33 -3.21 -0.53 -7.46
C SER A 33 -3.23 -1.20 -8.84
N GLY A 34 -2.21 -1.99 -9.18
CA GLY A 34 -2.16 -2.72 -10.46
C GLY A 34 -3.06 -3.95 -10.48
N ILE A 35 -3.16 -4.64 -9.34
CA ILE A 35 -4.05 -5.78 -9.13
C ILE A 35 -5.51 -5.32 -9.22
N LEU A 36 -5.88 -4.31 -8.42
CA LEU A 36 -7.22 -3.70 -8.39
C LEU A 36 -7.56 -3.08 -9.75
N GLY A 37 -6.63 -2.29 -10.30
CA GLY A 37 -6.82 -1.62 -11.57
C GLY A 37 -7.02 -2.56 -12.76
N GLY A 38 -6.29 -3.67 -12.82
CA GLY A 38 -6.51 -4.64 -13.90
C GLY A 38 -7.78 -5.48 -13.73
N LEU A 39 -8.36 -5.59 -12.53
CA LEU A 39 -9.72 -6.13 -12.39
C LEU A 39 -10.76 -5.14 -12.93
N LEU A 40 -10.59 -3.85 -12.66
CA LEU A 40 -11.50 -2.78 -13.12
C LEU A 40 -11.45 -2.59 -14.63
N ASP A 41 -10.25 -2.56 -15.22
CA ASP A 41 -10.07 -2.38 -16.67
C ASP A 41 -10.32 -3.68 -17.47
N GLY A 42 -10.64 -4.79 -16.79
CA GLY A 42 -10.86 -6.10 -17.42
C GLY A 42 -9.60 -6.81 -17.95
N SER A 43 -8.44 -6.16 -17.97
CA SER A 43 -7.15 -6.74 -18.43
C SER A 43 -6.64 -7.89 -17.56
N GLY A 44 -7.14 -8.02 -16.34
CA GLY A 44 -6.76 -9.02 -15.35
C GLY A 44 -7.69 -10.22 -15.23
N GLN A 45 -8.74 -10.31 -16.07
CA GLN A 45 -9.79 -11.34 -15.96
C GLN A 45 -9.27 -12.78 -15.99
N SER A 46 -8.23 -13.06 -16.77
CA SER A 46 -7.58 -14.38 -16.83
C SER A 46 -6.95 -14.83 -15.50
N THR A 47 -6.68 -13.88 -14.60
CA THR A 47 -6.09 -14.10 -13.27
C THR A 47 -7.01 -13.57 -12.16
N ALA A 48 -8.31 -13.45 -12.43
CA ALA A 48 -9.26 -12.84 -11.51
C ALA A 48 -9.28 -13.55 -10.14
N GLY A 49 -9.20 -14.88 -10.12
CA GLY A 49 -9.19 -15.66 -8.88
C GLY A 49 -8.05 -15.26 -7.92
N GLU A 50 -6.82 -15.17 -8.44
CA GLU A 50 -5.63 -14.80 -7.64
C GLU A 50 -5.70 -13.34 -7.17
N ARG A 51 -6.14 -12.44 -8.06
CA ARG A 51 -6.26 -11.01 -7.75
C ARG A 51 -7.33 -10.75 -6.69
N LEU A 52 -8.46 -11.44 -6.78
CA LEU A 52 -9.53 -11.39 -5.78
C LEU A 52 -9.07 -12.00 -4.46
N ALA A 53 -8.36 -13.14 -4.48
CA ALA A 53 -7.77 -13.72 -3.28
C ALA A 53 -6.80 -12.75 -2.58
N PHE A 54 -5.97 -12.03 -3.34
CA PHE A 54 -5.09 -11.00 -2.79
C PHE A 54 -5.88 -9.85 -2.15
N ILE A 55 -6.86 -9.27 -2.86
CA ILE A 55 -7.65 -8.14 -2.34
C ILE A 55 -8.46 -8.54 -1.12
N THR A 56 -9.11 -9.70 -1.16
CA THR A 56 -9.86 -10.23 -0.01
C THR A 56 -8.94 -10.49 1.17
N GLY A 57 -7.74 -11.03 0.96
CA GLY A 57 -6.74 -11.19 2.03
C GLY A 57 -6.33 -9.86 2.68
N VAL A 58 -6.04 -8.83 1.87
CA VAL A 58 -5.63 -7.50 2.35
C VAL A 58 -6.75 -6.81 3.15
N ILE A 59 -8.02 -7.06 2.83
CA ILE A 59 -9.16 -6.48 3.55
C ILE A 59 -9.55 -7.33 4.76
N ALA A 60 -9.65 -8.65 4.59
CA ALA A 60 -10.13 -9.58 5.61
C ALA A 60 -9.17 -9.68 6.79
N MET A 61 -7.86 -9.67 6.56
CA MET A 61 -6.88 -9.85 7.63
C MET A 61 -6.88 -8.71 8.67
N PRO A 62 -6.82 -7.42 8.32
CA PRO A 62 -6.95 -6.34 9.30
C PRO A 62 -8.33 -6.31 9.95
N LEU A 63 -9.40 -6.70 9.24
CA LEU A 63 -10.75 -6.79 9.81
C LEU A 63 -10.84 -7.89 10.89
N LEU A 64 -10.30 -9.08 10.60
CA LEU A 64 -10.24 -10.20 11.52
C LEU A 64 -9.40 -9.85 12.76
N MET A 65 -8.25 -9.21 12.56
CA MET A 65 -7.41 -8.73 13.66
C MET A 65 -8.11 -7.66 14.50
N GLY A 66 -8.82 -6.73 13.87
CA GLY A 66 -9.63 -5.74 14.57
C GLY A 66 -10.73 -6.37 15.45
N LEU A 67 -11.32 -7.48 15.00
CA LEU A 67 -12.34 -8.22 15.75
C LEU A 67 -11.75 -9.04 16.92
N LEU A 68 -10.56 -9.64 16.72
CA LEU A 68 -9.94 -10.53 17.70
C LEU A 68 -9.11 -9.79 18.76
N ALA A 69 -8.34 -8.78 18.35
CA ALA A 69 -7.36 -8.09 19.18
C ALA A 69 -7.73 -6.62 19.47
N GLY A 70 -8.87 -6.16 18.95
CA GLY A 70 -9.28 -4.75 19.01
C GLY A 70 -8.67 -3.91 17.89
N THR A 71 -9.27 -2.75 17.64
CA THR A 71 -8.75 -1.79 16.66
C THR A 71 -7.67 -0.93 17.32
N PRO A 72 -6.46 -0.81 16.73
CA PRO A 72 -5.48 0.15 17.22
C PRO A 72 -6.07 1.56 17.17
N GLU A 73 -5.72 2.40 18.15
CA GLU A 73 -6.12 3.81 18.17
C GLU A 73 -5.51 4.51 16.95
N THR A 74 -6.30 4.63 15.89
CA THR A 74 -5.90 5.32 14.66
C THR A 74 -6.37 6.76 14.78
N GLN A 75 -5.42 7.70 14.82
CA GLN A 75 -5.71 9.13 14.76
C GLN A 75 -6.04 9.51 13.32
N VAL A 76 -7.25 9.15 12.89
CA VAL A 76 -7.79 9.54 11.59
C VAL A 76 -8.45 10.91 11.72
N THR A 77 -8.23 11.77 10.72
CA THR A 77 -8.96 13.04 10.64
C THR A 77 -10.47 12.79 10.60
N SER A 78 -11.24 13.57 11.37
CA SER A 78 -12.71 13.47 11.39
C SER A 78 -13.37 13.96 10.11
N SER A 79 -12.63 14.61 9.21
CA SER A 79 -13.16 15.17 7.97
C SER A 79 -13.23 14.13 6.86
N ALA A 80 -14.44 13.60 6.62
CA ALA A 80 -14.73 12.69 5.51
C ALA A 80 -14.34 13.30 4.14
N THR A 81 -14.51 14.60 3.96
CA THR A 81 -14.13 15.32 2.74
C THR A 81 -12.63 15.21 2.46
N VAL A 82 -11.79 15.36 3.49
CA VAL A 82 -10.34 15.23 3.34
C VAL A 82 -9.96 13.80 2.96
N LEU A 83 -10.60 12.80 3.57
CA LEU A 83 -10.36 11.39 3.25
C LEU A 83 -10.74 11.04 1.80
N ILE A 84 -11.90 11.52 1.33
CA ILE A 84 -12.37 11.28 -0.03
C ILE A 84 -11.42 11.93 -1.05
N ILE A 85 -11.06 13.20 -0.84
CA ILE A 85 -10.14 13.92 -1.74
C ILE A 85 -8.77 13.26 -1.73
N ALA A 86 -8.24 12.90 -0.56
CA ALA A 86 -6.95 12.22 -0.43
C ALA A 86 -6.96 10.87 -1.17
N GLY A 87 -8.01 10.06 -0.99
CA GLY A 87 -8.16 8.78 -1.69
C GLY A 87 -8.20 8.94 -3.21
N LEU A 88 -8.93 9.94 -3.72
CA LEU A 88 -8.99 10.22 -5.15
C LEU A 88 -7.63 10.66 -5.72
N LEU A 89 -6.94 11.57 -5.03
CA LEU A 89 -5.60 12.03 -5.43
C LEU A 89 -4.57 10.90 -5.42
N VAL A 90 -4.59 10.04 -4.40
CA VAL A 90 -3.72 8.85 -4.34
C VAL A 90 -4.07 7.87 -5.45
N GLY A 91 -5.35 7.64 -5.72
CA GLY A 91 -5.81 6.78 -6.82
C GLY A 91 -5.31 7.26 -8.18
N LEU A 92 -5.51 8.54 -8.48
CA LEU A 92 -5.01 9.17 -9.71
C LEU A 92 -3.48 9.13 -9.79
N GLY A 93 -2.79 9.48 -8.70
CA GLY A 93 -1.32 9.48 -8.64
C GLY A 93 -0.71 8.09 -8.87
N THR A 94 -1.26 7.05 -8.25
CA THR A 94 -0.78 5.67 -8.46
C THR A 94 -1.06 5.15 -9.89
N ARG A 95 -2.13 5.63 -10.54
CA ARG A 95 -2.36 5.34 -11.96
C ARG A 95 -1.37 6.05 -12.86
N MET A 96 -1.12 7.34 -12.65
CA MET A 96 -0.13 8.10 -13.43
C MET A 96 1.30 7.53 -13.27
N ALA A 97 1.65 7.07 -12.07
CA ALA A 97 2.94 6.42 -11.79
C ALA A 97 3.03 4.97 -12.31
N ASN A 98 1.96 4.45 -12.93
CA ASN A 98 1.81 3.05 -13.36
C ASN A 98 2.20 2.05 -12.24
N GLY A 99 1.83 2.35 -11.00
CA GLY A 99 2.21 1.57 -9.84
C GLY A 99 1.96 2.28 -8.51
N CYS A 100 2.08 1.53 -7.42
CA CYS A 100 1.90 2.02 -6.06
C CYS A 100 3.16 1.76 -5.23
N THR A 101 3.15 2.23 -3.98
CA THR A 101 4.27 2.05 -3.03
C THR A 101 4.56 0.58 -2.74
N SER A 102 3.58 -0.32 -2.74
CA SER A 102 3.84 -1.76 -2.57
C SER A 102 4.63 -2.35 -3.75
N GLY A 103 4.37 -1.89 -4.97
CA GLY A 103 5.05 -2.35 -6.19
C GLY A 103 6.42 -1.70 -6.39
N HIS A 104 6.48 -0.36 -6.36
CA HIS A 104 7.71 0.40 -6.56
C HIS A 104 8.62 0.42 -5.34
N GLY A 105 8.04 0.49 -4.14
CA GLY A 105 8.75 0.46 -2.87
C GLY A 105 9.19 -0.96 -2.51
N VAL A 106 8.27 -1.83 -2.09
CA VAL A 106 8.65 -3.17 -1.58
C VAL A 106 9.32 -3.99 -2.68
N CYS A 107 8.62 -4.27 -3.78
CA CYS A 107 9.18 -5.12 -4.83
C CYS A 107 10.21 -4.43 -5.73
N GLY A 108 10.09 -3.12 -5.96
CA GLY A 108 10.95 -2.36 -6.88
C GLY A 108 12.30 -2.01 -6.28
N VAL A 109 12.36 -1.65 -4.99
CA VAL A 109 13.61 -1.40 -4.27
C VAL A 109 14.38 -2.71 -4.06
N SER A 110 13.69 -3.81 -3.70
CA SER A 110 14.33 -5.12 -3.55
C SER A 110 14.98 -5.65 -4.85
N ARG A 111 14.50 -5.22 -6.01
CA ARG A 111 15.10 -5.56 -7.33
C ARG A 111 16.14 -4.55 -7.81
N LEU A 112 16.48 -3.55 -7.01
CA LEU A 112 17.39 -2.47 -7.38
C LEU A 112 16.96 -1.73 -8.66
N SER A 113 15.64 -1.60 -8.87
CA SER A 113 15.13 -0.88 -10.05
C SER A 113 15.22 0.63 -9.82
N LEU A 114 16.02 1.33 -10.64
CA LEU A 114 16.15 2.80 -10.59
C LEU A 114 14.79 3.51 -10.69
N ARG A 115 13.91 3.00 -11.56
CA ARG A 115 12.54 3.53 -11.72
C ARG A 115 11.70 3.34 -10.44
N GLY A 116 11.78 2.18 -9.81
CA GLY A 116 11.03 1.89 -8.57
C GLY A 116 11.52 2.73 -7.40
N ILE A 117 12.84 2.88 -7.26
CA ILE A 117 13.47 3.71 -6.24
C ILE A 117 13.06 5.18 -6.42
N ALA A 118 13.14 5.72 -7.64
CA ALA A 118 12.75 7.10 -7.93
C ALA A 118 11.26 7.35 -7.63
N ALA A 119 10.38 6.42 -8.03
CA ALA A 119 8.95 6.52 -7.74
C ALA A 119 8.65 6.44 -6.24
N ALA A 120 9.31 5.52 -5.51
CA ALA A 120 9.16 5.39 -4.07
C ALA A 120 9.64 6.65 -3.32
N ALA A 121 10.77 7.21 -3.74
CA ALA A 121 11.29 8.46 -3.18
C ALA A 121 10.32 9.63 -3.42
N ALA A 122 9.77 9.76 -4.64
CA ALA A 122 8.78 10.79 -4.96
C ALA A 122 7.50 10.65 -4.12
N PHE A 123 6.99 9.43 -3.93
CA PHE A 123 5.82 9.21 -3.07
C PHE A 123 6.09 9.58 -1.61
N MET A 124 7.25 9.20 -1.07
CA MET A 124 7.63 9.55 0.30
C MET A 124 7.79 11.06 0.48
N LEU A 125 8.48 11.73 -0.45
CA LEU A 125 8.67 13.18 -0.41
C LEU A 125 7.33 13.92 -0.49
N ALA A 126 6.43 13.50 -1.39
CA ALA A 126 5.09 14.08 -1.49
C ALA A 126 4.31 13.89 -0.18
N GLY A 127 4.32 12.70 0.41
CA GLY A 127 3.65 12.43 1.69
C GLY A 127 4.19 13.27 2.85
N ILE A 128 5.52 13.40 2.97
CA ILE A 128 6.16 14.25 3.98
C ILE A 128 5.75 15.71 3.80
N LEU A 129 5.79 16.22 2.55
CA LEU A 129 5.42 17.59 2.25
C LEU A 129 3.94 17.86 2.51
N THR A 130 3.06 16.94 2.11
CA THR A 130 1.61 17.03 2.38
C THR A 130 1.33 17.04 3.88
N LEU A 131 1.97 16.17 4.66
CA LEU A 131 1.85 16.18 6.11
C LEU A 131 2.34 17.50 6.70
N ALA A 132 3.50 17.99 6.26
CA ALA A 132 4.07 19.23 6.75
C ALA A 132 3.13 20.42 6.50
N VAL A 133 2.60 20.54 5.29
CA VAL A 133 1.68 21.62 4.91
C VAL A 133 0.35 21.52 5.65
N LEU A 134 -0.31 20.35 5.63
CA LEU A 134 -1.63 20.19 6.22
C LEU A 134 -1.61 20.31 7.75
N ARG A 135 -0.57 19.78 8.40
CA ARG A 135 -0.46 19.75 9.87
C ARG A 135 0.16 21.01 10.43
N GLN A 136 1.30 21.46 9.90
CA GLN A 136 2.07 22.55 10.51
C GLN A 136 1.65 23.93 9.99
N VAL A 137 1.22 24.04 8.73
CA VAL A 137 0.83 25.33 8.14
C VAL A 137 -0.67 25.58 8.27
N MET A 138 -1.50 24.57 7.98
CA MET A 138 -2.95 24.77 7.91
C MET A 138 -3.74 24.22 9.11
N GLY A 139 -3.13 23.37 9.95
CA GLY A 139 -3.78 22.80 11.14
C GLY A 139 -5.07 22.01 10.86
N VAL A 140 -5.21 21.45 9.65
CA VAL A 140 -6.43 20.75 9.19
C VAL A 140 -6.48 19.31 9.73
N ILE A 141 -5.32 18.74 10.04
CA ILE A 141 -5.10 17.40 10.61
C ILE A 141 -4.01 17.48 11.68
#